data_AF-A0A194USX1-F1
#
_entry.id   AF-A0A194USX1-F1
#
_cell.length_a   1.000
_cell.length_b   1.000
_cell.length_c   1.000
_cell.angle_alpha   90.00
_cell.angle_beta   90.00
_cell.angle_gamma   90.00
#
_symmetry.space_group_name_H-M   'P 1'
#
loop_
_entity.id
_entity.type
_entity.pdbx_description
1 polymer ?
#
loop_
_entity_poly.entity_id
_entity_poly.type
_entity_poly.pdbx_seq_one_letter_code
_entity_poly.pdbx_strand_id
1 'polypeptide(L)'
;MTPSYPSDGNIAFNCAEQFMMYCKAGRFCDRDTQRRLLASDRPKEQKRLGKLTAGFTDESWDKVKSDVIVAGNLAKFGQDIKLRWKLLATGDRLLVEAASRDRLWGIGYTAKHAMSYRQHWGQNRLGKALMQAREQLRKEEEAALARES
;
A
#
# COMPACT_ATOMS: atom_id res chain seq x y z
N MET A 1 13.37 3.88 -27.26
CA MET A 1 13.00 4.73 -26.11
C MET A 1 13.56 4.08 -24.86
N THR A 2 14.68 4.59 -24.35
CA THR A 2 15.30 4.12 -23.11
C THR A 2 14.49 4.66 -21.92
N PRO A 3 14.17 3.84 -20.91
CA PRO A 3 13.57 4.37 -19.69
C PRO A 3 14.65 5.21 -18.99
N SER A 4 14.45 6.52 -18.90
CA SER A 4 15.29 7.39 -18.08
C SER A 4 14.99 7.08 -16.61
N TYR A 5 15.96 6.54 -15.90
CA TYR A 5 15.91 6.58 -14.44
C TYR A 5 15.99 8.05 -14.01
N PRO A 6 15.10 8.53 -13.13
CA PRO A 6 15.21 9.88 -12.58
C PRO A 6 16.57 10.04 -11.89
N SER A 7 17.25 11.13 -12.20
CA SER A 7 18.64 11.46 -11.81
C SER A 7 18.87 11.50 -10.30
N ASP A 8 17.81 11.61 -9.50
CA ASP A 8 17.89 11.90 -8.08
C ASP A 8 17.71 10.64 -7.21
N GLY A 9 17.72 9.45 -7.83
CA GLY A 9 17.54 8.15 -7.15
C GLY A 9 16.11 7.86 -6.69
N ASN A 10 15.19 8.84 -6.78
CA ASN A 10 13.80 8.70 -6.39
C ASN A 10 12.95 8.06 -7.49
N ILE A 11 12.34 6.91 -7.20
CA ILE A 11 11.42 6.25 -8.13
C ILE A 11 10.01 6.80 -7.90
N ALA A 12 9.43 7.42 -8.92
CA ALA A 12 8.04 7.85 -8.92
C ALA A 12 7.11 6.70 -9.32
N PHE A 13 6.00 6.58 -8.60
CA PHE A 13 4.93 5.62 -8.92
C PHE A 13 3.63 6.38 -9.16
N ASN A 14 2.93 6.03 -10.23
CA ASN A 14 1.70 6.71 -10.61
C ASN A 14 0.50 6.30 -9.73
N CYS A 15 0.58 5.14 -9.07
CA CYS A 15 -0.43 4.66 -8.15
C CYS A 15 0.13 3.57 -7.22
N ALA A 16 -0.64 3.24 -6.19
CA ALA A 16 -0.27 2.21 -5.21
C ALA A 16 -0.10 0.80 -5.82
N GLU A 17 -0.84 0.47 -6.88
CA GLU A 17 -0.72 -0.82 -7.56
C GLU A 17 0.66 -0.96 -8.22
N GLN A 18 1.14 0.09 -8.90
CA GLN A 18 2.48 0.10 -9.51
C GLN A 18 3.57 -0.13 -8.47
N PHE A 19 3.51 0.60 -7.36
CA PHE A 19 4.44 0.47 -6.24
C PHE A 19 4.44 -0.96 -5.67
N MET A 20 3.26 -1.48 -5.34
CA MET A 20 3.14 -2.82 -4.75
C MET A 20 3.70 -3.89 -5.68
N MET A 21 3.35 -3.85 -6.98
CA MET A 21 3.83 -4.82 -7.94
C MET A 21 5.34 -4.68 -8.18
N TYR A 22 5.89 -3.46 -8.12
CA TYR A 22 7.33 -3.20 -8.26
C TYR A 22 8.12 -3.79 -7.08
N CYS A 23 7.64 -3.59 -5.85
CA CYS A 23 8.22 -4.20 -4.65
C CYS A 23 8.10 -5.73 -4.68
N LYS A 24 6.96 -6.25 -5.16
CA LYS A 24 6.76 -7.69 -5.34
C LYS A 24 7.80 -8.26 -6.31
N ALA A 25 7.97 -7.68 -7.49
CA ALA A 25 8.98 -8.12 -8.45
C ALA A 25 10.41 -8.01 -7.88
N GLY A 26 10.70 -6.93 -7.15
CA GLY A 26 11.99 -6.75 -6.46
C GLY A 26 12.28 -7.83 -5.42
N ARG A 27 11.28 -8.30 -4.68
CA ARG A 27 11.43 -9.38 -3.68
C ARG A 27 11.95 -10.69 -4.28
N PHE A 28 11.66 -10.93 -5.56
CA PHE A 28 12.07 -12.11 -6.33
C PHE A 28 13.18 -11.81 -7.35
N CYS A 29 13.85 -10.66 -7.23
CA CYS A 29 14.93 -10.24 -8.14
C CYS A 29 14.50 -10.15 -9.63
N ASP A 30 13.20 -10.02 -9.90
CA ASP A 30 12.66 -9.93 -11.26
C ASP A 30 12.75 -8.50 -11.80
N ARG A 31 13.96 -8.14 -12.24
CA ARG A 31 14.27 -6.79 -12.77
C ARG A 31 13.56 -6.48 -14.09
N ASP A 32 13.19 -7.51 -14.85
CA ASP A 32 12.46 -7.33 -16.11
C ASP A 32 11.02 -6.91 -15.85
N THR A 33 10.34 -7.57 -14.92
CA THR A 33 9.00 -7.14 -14.49
C THR A 33 9.03 -5.77 -13.83
N GLN A 34 10.06 -5.46 -13.01
CA GLN A 34 10.22 -4.11 -12.44
C GLN A 34 10.32 -3.02 -13.53
N ARG A 35 11.14 -3.23 -14.57
CA ARG A 35 11.25 -2.28 -15.69
C ARG A 35 9.93 -2.10 -16.44
N ARG A 36 9.22 -3.20 -16.71
CA ARG A 36 7.91 -3.17 -17.39
C ARG A 36 6.84 -2.48 -16.55
N LEU A 37 6.89 -2.65 -15.23
CA LEU A 37 5.98 -1.98 -14.30
C LEU A 37 6.19 -0.47 -14.29
N LEU A 38 7.45 0.00 -14.24
CA LEU A 38 7.76 1.43 -14.29
C LEU A 38 7.37 2.07 -15.63
N ALA A 39 7.45 1.32 -16.73
CA ALA A 39 7.02 1.77 -18.05
C ALA A 39 5.50 1.78 -18.26
N SER A 40 4.71 1.17 -17.36
CA SER A 40 3.27 1.04 -17.48
C SER A 40 2.55 2.07 -16.63
N ASP A 41 1.64 2.83 -17.24
CA ASP A 41 0.78 3.80 -16.55
C ASP A 41 -0.61 3.24 -16.18
N ARG A 42 -0.93 2.00 -16.59
CA ARG A 42 -2.28 1.43 -16.44
C ARG A 42 -2.33 0.45 -15.26
N PRO A 43 -3.14 0.73 -14.21
CA PRO A 43 -3.24 -0.17 -13.05
C PRO A 43 -3.61 -1.62 -13.39
N LYS A 44 -4.49 -1.82 -14.38
CA LYS A 44 -4.86 -3.16 -14.86
C LYS A 44 -3.66 -3.93 -15.42
N GLU A 45 -2.79 -3.24 -16.15
CA GLU A 45 -1.59 -3.85 -16.73
C GLU A 45 -0.53 -4.10 -15.66
N GLN A 46 -0.33 -3.15 -14.75
CA GLN A 46 0.59 -3.31 -13.63
C GLN A 46 0.24 -4.54 -12.79
N LYS A 47 -1.05 -4.71 -12.48
CA LYS A 47 -1.57 -5.90 -11.80
C LYS A 47 -1.36 -7.19 -12.59
N ARG A 48 -1.51 -7.14 -13.92
CA ARG A 48 -1.22 -8.29 -14.79
C ARG A 48 0.26 -8.65 -14.74
N LEU A 49 1.15 -7.68 -14.85
CA LEU A 49 2.60 -7.86 -14.82
C LEU A 49 3.06 -8.45 -13.49
N GLY A 50 2.59 -7.94 -12.36
CA GLY A 50 2.98 -8.50 -11.06
C GLY A 50 2.37 -9.87 -10.74
N LYS A 51 1.40 -10.37 -11.51
CA LYS A 51 1.02 -11.79 -11.47
C LYS A 51 2.04 -12.68 -12.18
N LEU A 52 2.77 -12.13 -13.14
CA LEU A 52 3.78 -12.83 -13.95
C LEU A 52 5.19 -12.71 -13.36
N THR A 53 5.33 -12.23 -12.11
CA THR A 53 6.62 -12.13 -11.43
C THR A 53 7.33 -13.48 -11.40
N ALA A 54 8.52 -13.54 -12.00
CA ALA A 54 9.34 -14.74 -12.05
C ALA A 54 9.76 -15.17 -10.63
N GLY A 55 9.74 -16.48 -10.36
CA GLY A 55 10.11 -17.04 -9.07
C GLY A 55 9.15 -16.74 -7.92
N PHE A 56 7.98 -16.16 -8.20
CA PHE A 56 6.99 -15.83 -7.18
C PHE A 56 6.56 -17.07 -6.37
N THR A 57 6.57 -16.92 -5.04
CA THR A 57 5.92 -17.85 -4.11
C THR A 57 5.12 -17.06 -3.08
N ASP A 58 3.92 -17.55 -2.77
CA ASP A 58 3.10 -16.95 -1.71
C ASP A 58 3.84 -16.94 -0.38
N GLU A 59 4.59 -17.99 -0.04
CA GLU A 59 5.34 -18.06 1.22
C GLU A 59 6.37 -16.92 1.39
N SER A 60 7.13 -16.61 0.33
CA SER A 60 8.13 -15.53 0.38
C SER A 60 7.47 -14.15 0.40
N TRP A 61 6.37 -14.00 -0.34
CA TRP A 61 5.65 -12.74 -0.42
C TRP A 61 4.87 -12.44 0.86
N ASP A 62 4.28 -13.46 1.49
CA ASP A 62 3.46 -13.33 2.69
C ASP A 62 4.25 -12.80 3.89
N LYS A 63 5.57 -13.02 3.91
CA LYS A 63 6.51 -12.50 4.90
C LYS A 63 6.66 -10.98 4.83
N VAL A 64 6.43 -10.34 3.68
CA VAL A 64 6.75 -8.92 3.45
C VAL A 64 5.57 -8.09 2.92
N LYS A 65 4.52 -8.72 2.40
CA LYS A 65 3.44 -8.01 1.69
C LYS A 65 2.74 -6.96 2.54
N SER A 66 2.58 -7.23 3.85
CA SER A 66 1.96 -6.28 4.77
C SER A 66 2.83 -5.02 4.92
N ASP A 67 4.14 -5.18 5.11
CA ASP A 67 5.08 -4.06 5.29
C ASP A 67 5.19 -3.23 4.02
N VAL A 68 5.17 -3.88 2.84
CA VAL A 68 5.09 -3.17 1.56
C VAL A 68 3.83 -2.32 1.48
N ILE A 69 2.66 -2.85 1.87
CA ILE A 69 1.43 -2.04 1.87
C ILE A 69 1.51 -0.89 2.87
N VAL A 70 2.11 -1.07 4.03
CA VAL A 70 2.35 0.03 4.99
C VAL A 70 3.25 1.09 4.37
N ALA A 71 4.38 0.70 3.80
CA ALA A 71 5.31 1.63 3.14
C ALA A 71 4.66 2.39 1.98
N GLY A 72 3.82 1.72 1.19
CA GLY A 72 3.08 2.36 0.10
C GLY A 72 2.04 3.36 0.60
N ASN A 73 1.35 3.06 1.71
CA ASN A 73 0.45 4.01 2.34
C ASN A 73 1.22 5.19 2.97
N LEU A 74 2.35 4.94 3.65
CA LEU A 74 3.20 5.99 4.19
C LEU A 74 3.69 6.94 3.09
N ALA A 75 4.19 6.42 1.97
CA ALA A 75 4.61 7.24 0.85
C ALA A 75 3.43 8.07 0.30
N LYS A 76 2.28 7.43 0.05
CA LYS A 76 1.09 8.10 -0.49
C LYS A 76 0.56 9.20 0.42
N PHE A 77 0.41 8.92 1.71
CA PHE A 77 -0.16 9.85 2.68
C PHE A 77 0.87 10.83 3.22
N GLY A 78 2.16 10.52 3.16
CA GLY A 78 3.24 11.42 3.58
C GLY A 78 3.58 12.48 2.53
N GLN A 79 3.44 12.17 1.24
CA GLN A 79 3.77 13.09 0.14
C GLN A 79 2.67 14.12 -0.17
N ASP A 80 1.40 13.81 0.09
CA ASP A 80 0.26 14.70 -0.17
C ASP A 80 -0.36 15.17 1.15
N ILE A 81 -0.20 16.47 1.47
CA ILE A 81 -0.69 17.06 2.71
C ILE A 81 -2.21 16.94 2.90
N LYS A 82 -2.99 17.00 1.81
CA LYS A 82 -4.45 16.86 1.88
C LYS A 82 -4.84 15.43 2.19
N LEU A 83 -4.15 14.45 1.61
CA LEU A 83 -4.35 13.05 1.95
C LEU A 83 -3.88 12.74 3.37
N ARG A 84 -2.70 13.24 3.79
CA ARG A 84 -2.18 13.14 5.17
C ARG A 84 -3.24 13.56 6.17
N TRP A 85 -3.78 14.76 5.99
CA TRP A 85 -4.80 15.33 6.87
C TRP A 85 -6.07 14.47 6.89
N LYS A 86 -6.55 13.99 5.74
CA LYS A 86 -7.70 13.07 5.69
C LYS A 86 -7.48 11.79 6.49
N LEU A 87 -6.27 11.21 6.43
CA LEU A 87 -5.96 10.00 7.20
C LEU A 87 -5.87 10.31 8.70
N LEU A 88 -5.20 11.38 9.10
CA LEU A 88 -5.07 11.79 10.50
C LEU A 88 -6.43 12.17 11.12
N ALA A 89 -7.30 12.85 10.36
CA ALA A 89 -8.67 13.21 10.77
C ALA A 89 -9.56 11.99 11.04
N THR A 90 -9.13 10.77 10.70
CA THR A 90 -9.80 9.55 11.16
C THR A 90 -9.68 9.36 12.68
N GLY A 91 -8.78 10.07 13.35
CA GLY A 91 -8.56 10.00 14.79
C GLY A 91 -8.14 8.59 15.18
N ASP A 92 -8.79 8.00 16.16
CA ASP A 92 -8.53 6.62 16.59
C ASP A 92 -9.58 5.63 16.08
N ARG A 93 -10.40 6.04 15.11
CA ARG A 93 -11.41 5.17 14.50
C ARG A 93 -10.75 3.96 13.83
N LEU A 94 -11.40 2.81 13.99
CA LEU A 94 -11.06 1.59 13.28
C LEU A 94 -11.37 1.75 11.79
N LEU A 95 -10.34 1.64 10.95
CA LEU A 95 -10.49 1.65 9.50
C LEU A 95 -10.67 0.23 8.98
N VAL A 96 -11.67 0.03 8.13
CA VAL A 96 -11.98 -1.29 7.55
C VAL A 96 -12.19 -1.18 6.05
N GLU A 97 -11.61 -2.13 5.31
CA GLU A 97 -11.85 -2.27 3.87
C GLU A 97 -13.07 -3.16 3.66
N ALA A 98 -14.21 -2.55 3.31
CA ALA A 98 -15.50 -3.20 3.16
C ALA A 98 -15.67 -3.94 1.81
N ALA A 99 -14.69 -4.79 1.50
CA ALA A 99 -14.67 -5.62 0.31
C ALA A 99 -15.34 -6.98 0.58
N SER A 100 -16.52 -7.21 -0.02
CA SER A 100 -17.34 -8.42 0.22
C SER A 100 -16.71 -9.73 -0.25
N ARG A 101 -15.75 -9.66 -1.18
CA ARG A 101 -15.08 -10.84 -1.76
C ARG A 101 -13.63 -11.00 -1.30
N ASP A 102 -13.15 -10.11 -0.43
CA ASP A 102 -11.77 -10.14 0.06
C ASP A 102 -11.76 -10.24 1.58
N ARG A 103 -11.39 -11.42 2.08
CA ARG A 103 -11.26 -11.71 3.52
C ARG A 103 -9.83 -11.57 4.04
N LEU A 104 -8.87 -11.27 3.17
CA LEU A 104 -7.47 -11.10 3.55
C LEU A 104 -7.15 -9.62 3.74
N TRP A 105 -7.37 -8.82 2.71
CA TRP A 105 -7.15 -7.38 2.76
C TRP A 105 -8.36 -6.64 3.31
N GLY A 106 -9.56 -7.17 3.05
CA GLY A 106 -10.83 -6.64 3.54
C GLY A 106 -11.45 -7.44 4.69
N ILE A 107 -12.63 -6.98 5.10
CA ILE A 107 -13.47 -7.64 6.11
C ILE A 107 -14.37 -8.73 5.53
N GLY A 108 -14.46 -8.90 4.21
CA GLY A 108 -15.34 -9.90 3.59
C GLY A 108 -16.83 -9.56 3.60
N TYR A 109 -17.18 -8.31 3.90
CA TYR A 109 -18.57 -7.82 3.91
C TYR A 109 -18.64 -6.43 3.29
N THR A 110 -19.80 -6.08 2.72
CA THR A 110 -20.09 -4.71 2.30
C THR A 110 -20.23 -3.80 3.51
N ALA A 111 -20.10 -2.49 3.32
CA ALA A 111 -20.25 -1.51 4.41
C ALA A 111 -21.62 -1.63 5.11
N LYS A 112 -22.68 -1.89 4.33
CA LYS A 112 -24.05 -2.12 4.82
C LYS A 112 -24.15 -3.28 5.83
N HIS A 113 -23.42 -4.37 5.61
CA HIS A 113 -23.51 -5.58 6.44
C HIS A 113 -22.31 -5.75 7.38
N ALA A 114 -21.33 -4.84 7.34
CA ALA A 114 -20.10 -4.94 8.09
C ALA A 114 -20.37 -5.17 9.58
N MET A 115 -21.16 -4.32 10.22
CA MET A 115 -21.37 -4.41 11.67
C MET A 115 -22.19 -5.63 12.09
N SER A 116 -23.14 -6.08 11.26
CA SER A 116 -23.94 -7.29 11.52
C SER A 116 -23.09 -8.56 11.58
N TYR A 117 -21.95 -8.60 10.89
CA TYR A 117 -21.06 -9.76 10.83
C TYR A 117 -19.68 -9.48 11.44
N ARG A 118 -19.60 -8.57 12.41
CA ARG A 118 -18.32 -8.16 13.01
C ARG A 118 -17.44 -9.33 13.48
N GLN A 119 -18.05 -10.33 14.10
CA GLN A 119 -17.34 -11.52 14.59
C GLN A 119 -16.76 -12.39 13.47
N HIS A 120 -17.30 -12.26 12.25
CA HIS A 120 -16.92 -13.05 11.09
C HIS A 120 -16.04 -12.27 10.11
N TRP A 121 -15.53 -11.09 10.50
CA TRP A 121 -14.68 -10.29 9.63
C TRP A 121 -13.43 -11.04 9.18
N GLY A 122 -13.02 -10.76 7.95
CA GLY A 122 -11.71 -11.08 7.44
C GLY A 122 -10.59 -10.37 8.19
N GLN A 123 -9.36 -10.57 7.73
CA GLN A 123 -8.16 -10.09 8.42
C GLN A 123 -7.99 -8.56 8.37
N ASN A 124 -8.70 -7.87 7.45
CA ASN A 124 -8.67 -6.42 7.29
C ASN A 124 -7.23 -5.85 7.21
N ARG A 125 -6.33 -6.52 6.48
CA ARG A 125 -4.91 -6.12 6.43
C ARG A 125 -4.73 -4.71 5.87
N LEU A 126 -5.57 -4.26 4.93
CA LEU A 126 -5.48 -2.91 4.39
C LEU A 126 -5.85 -1.86 5.43
N GLY A 127 -6.96 -2.07 6.15
CA GLY A 127 -7.36 -1.18 7.25
C GLY A 127 -6.28 -1.10 8.35
N LYS A 128 -5.68 -2.25 8.71
CA LYS A 128 -4.54 -2.30 9.64
C LYS A 128 -3.34 -1.50 9.13
N ALA A 129 -2.98 -1.64 7.85
CA ALA A 129 -1.87 -0.90 7.26
C ALA A 129 -2.12 0.62 7.23
N LEU A 130 -3.34 1.06 6.94
CA LEU A 130 -3.73 2.47 7.00
C LEU A 130 -3.60 3.04 8.42
N MET A 131 -4.03 2.29 9.44
CA MET A 131 -3.91 2.72 10.83
C MET A 131 -2.44 2.75 11.32
N GLN A 132 -1.61 1.82 10.86
CA GLN A 132 -0.16 1.87 11.13
C GLN A 132 0.49 3.08 10.46
N ALA A 133 0.15 3.35 9.19
CA ALA A 133 0.64 4.53 8.49
C ALA A 133 0.20 5.83 9.20
N ARG A 134 -1.06 5.89 9.65
CA ARG A 134 -1.61 7.01 10.44
C ARG A 134 -0.78 7.27 11.69
N GLU A 135 -0.47 6.22 12.45
CA GLU A 135 0.28 6.32 13.70
C GLU A 135 1.71 6.84 13.47
N GLN A 136 2.38 6.34 12.44
CA GLN A 136 3.72 6.79 12.10
C GLN A 136 3.73 8.26 11.64
N LEU A 137 2.77 8.67 10.81
CA LEU A 137 2.63 10.07 10.37
C LEU A 137 2.30 11.01 11.54
N ARG A 138 1.52 10.54 12.52
CA ARG A 138 1.23 11.30 13.75
C ARG A 138 2.53 11.56 14.54
N LYS A 139 3.34 10.52 14.75
CA LYS A 139 4.65 10.65 15.43
C LYS A 139 5.61 11.60 14.71
N GLU A 140 5.60 11.59 13.38
CA GLU A 140 6.40 12.53 12.59
C GLU A 140 5.96 13.99 12.80
N GLU A 141 4.65 14.26 12.89
CA GLU A 141 4.13 15.62 13.18
C GLU A 141 4.50 16.06 14.59
N GLU A 142 4.31 15.18 15.59
CA GLU A 142 4.72 15.45 16.97
C GLU A 142 6.22 15.74 17.07
N ALA A 143 7.05 14.94 16.40
CA ALA A 143 8.50 15.15 16.36
C ALA A 143 8.92 16.40 15.58
N ALA A 144 8.16 16.84 14.58
CA ALA A 144 8.40 18.10 13.90
C ALA A 144 8.09 19.29 14.81
N LEU A 145 6.91 19.28 15.46
CA LEU A 145 6.50 20.32 16.41
C LEU A 145 7.47 20.44 17.59
N ALA A 146 7.94 19.31 18.13
CA ALA A 146 8.92 19.29 19.21
C ALA A 146 10.30 19.83 18.82
N ARG A 147 10.66 19.80 17.52
CA ARG A 147 11.90 20.40 17.00
C ARG A 147 11.78 21.90 16.75
N GLU A 148 10.56 22.40 16.66
CA GLU A 148 10.23 23.82 16.41
C GLU A 148 9.89 24.60 17.70
N SER A 149 9.80 23.90 18.85
CA SER A 149 9.53 24.46 20.18
C SER A 149 10.81 24.65 21.00
#